data_AF-A0A822G4G6-F1
#
_entry.id   AF-A0A822G4G6-F1
#
_cell.length_a   1.000
_cell.length_b   1.000
_cell.length_c   1.000
_cell.angle_alpha   90.00
_cell.angle_beta   90.00
_cell.angle_gamma   90.00
#
_symmetry.space_group_name_H-M   'P 1'
#
loop_
_entity.id
_entity.type
_entity.pdbx_description
1 polymer ?
#
loop_
_entity_poly.entity_id
_entity_poly.type
_entity_poly.pdbx_seq_one_letter_code
_entity_poly.pdbx_strand_id
1 'polypeptide(L)'
;MILSNNRIQLLFLCQCLEFGLTLFPNLSNWLSACVSVERTYVVSYGTFFNRKKSVRAAKLLCITLLIVLGGMTVHEPMTHYLIEDPRLGRYTWCVTKFSSTQSQKLASILSIINLIGPFLINLFSMSALIFIITRKKLNLHTGNSRPSFISILYQQMNHYKHFIISPAILIFLALPRLIISLGSLCIDTSWRNYVFLTGYFISFVPFMATLFIFIIPAPIYRDELELSLKRIRKYI
;
A
#
# COMPACT_ATOMS: atom_id res chain seq x y z
N MET A 1 -15.42 22.05 -37.02
CA MET A 1 -14.09 21.45 -37.30
C MET A 1 -13.13 21.75 -36.13
N ILE A 2 -13.36 21.15 -34.95
CA ILE A 2 -12.47 21.20 -33.77
C ILE A 2 -12.67 19.87 -32.99
N LEU A 3 -12.34 18.73 -33.60
CA LEU A 3 -12.49 17.42 -32.93
C LEU A 3 -11.33 16.45 -33.16
N SER A 4 -10.35 16.79 -34.00
CA SER A 4 -9.18 15.96 -34.25
C SER A 4 -8.06 16.15 -33.20
N ASN A 5 -7.89 17.35 -32.64
CA ASN A 5 -6.83 17.63 -31.66
C ASN A 5 -7.14 17.11 -30.24
N ASN A 6 -8.41 16.83 -29.93
CA ASN A 6 -8.85 16.42 -28.59
C ASN A 6 -8.65 14.92 -28.31
N ARG A 7 -8.70 14.05 -29.33
CA ARG A 7 -8.73 12.59 -29.10
C ARG A 7 -7.38 12.06 -28.66
N ILE A 8 -6.28 12.56 -29.23
CA ILE A 8 -4.91 12.21 -28.82
C ILE A 8 -4.62 12.75 -27.42
N GLN A 9 -5.04 13.99 -27.13
CA GLN A 9 -4.91 14.57 -25.79
C GLN A 9 -5.71 13.79 -24.74
N LEU A 10 -6.94 13.39 -25.05
CA LEU A 10 -7.79 12.59 -24.17
C LEU A 10 -7.20 11.18 -23.97
N LEU A 11 -6.64 10.57 -25.01
CA LEU A 11 -5.96 9.28 -24.92
C LEU A 11 -4.74 9.38 -24.00
N PHE A 12 -3.89 10.39 -24.22
CA PHE A 12 -2.71 10.63 -23.40
C PHE A 12 -3.08 10.88 -21.93
N LEU A 13 -4.11 11.71 -21.70
CA LEU A 13 -4.60 11.96 -20.34
C LEU A 13 -5.11 10.68 -19.67
N CYS A 14 -5.86 9.85 -20.39
CA CYS A 14 -6.29 8.56 -19.84
C CYS A 14 -5.08 7.68 -19.48
N GLN A 15 -4.12 7.52 -20.39
CA GLN A 15 -2.95 6.69 -20.17
C GLN A 15 -2.12 7.16 -18.96
N CYS A 16 -1.91 8.47 -18.83
CA CYS A 16 -1.21 9.05 -17.69
C CYS A 16 -1.99 8.89 -16.38
N LEU A 17 -3.30 9.07 -16.41
CA LEU A 17 -4.16 8.91 -15.24
C LEU A 17 -4.15 7.46 -14.75
N GLU A 18 -4.37 6.50 -15.63
CA GLU A 18 -4.34 5.07 -15.30
C GLU A 18 -2.98 4.61 -14.80
N PHE A 19 -1.90 5.11 -15.43
CA PHE A 19 -0.54 4.87 -14.94
C PHE A 19 -0.35 5.39 -13.52
N GLY A 20 -0.76 6.63 -13.24
CA GLY A 20 -0.66 7.23 -11.89
C GLY A 20 -1.52 6.50 -10.85
N LEU A 21 -2.76 6.17 -11.21
CA LEU A 21 -3.71 5.46 -10.35
C LEU A 21 -3.26 4.03 -10.05
N THR A 22 -2.43 3.43 -10.89
CA THR A 22 -1.83 2.11 -10.63
C THR A 22 -0.51 2.22 -9.87
N LEU A 23 0.37 3.14 -10.28
CA LEU A 23 1.71 3.29 -9.72
C LEU A 23 1.69 3.77 -8.27
N PHE A 24 0.96 4.86 -7.96
CA PHE A 24 1.05 5.49 -6.64
C PHE A 24 0.51 4.61 -5.51
N PRO A 25 -0.66 3.95 -5.63
CA PRO A 25 -1.12 3.04 -4.60
C PRO A 25 -0.19 1.84 -4.41
N ASN A 26 0.33 1.25 -5.49
CA ASN A 26 1.28 0.13 -5.41
C ASN A 26 2.58 0.56 -4.71
N LEU A 27 3.12 1.72 -5.09
CA LEU A 27 4.29 2.30 -4.44
C LEU A 27 4.05 2.52 -2.94
N SER A 28 2.90 3.09 -2.57
CA SER A 28 2.52 3.30 -1.18
C SER A 28 2.47 1.98 -0.39
N ASN A 29 1.90 0.93 -0.96
CA ASN A 29 1.83 -0.38 -0.33
C ASN A 29 3.22 -1.00 -0.11
N TRP A 30 4.09 -0.95 -1.13
CA TRP A 30 5.45 -1.46 -1.04
C TRP A 30 6.31 -0.64 -0.07
N LEU A 31 6.19 0.69 -0.07
CA LEU A 31 6.87 1.56 0.90
C LEU A 31 6.41 1.25 2.32
N SER A 32 5.12 1.03 2.55
CA SER A 32 4.63 0.59 3.85
C SER A 32 5.24 -0.75 4.27
N ALA A 33 5.37 -1.71 3.36
CA ALA A 33 5.99 -2.99 3.66
C ALA A 33 7.47 -2.81 4.06
N CYS A 34 8.20 -1.95 3.35
CA CYS A 34 9.57 -1.58 3.70
C CYS A 34 9.65 -0.91 5.09
N VAL A 35 8.73 -0.01 5.41
CA VAL A 35 8.67 0.64 6.73
C VAL A 35 8.43 -0.39 7.84
N SER A 36 7.55 -1.38 7.61
CA SER A 36 7.33 -2.48 8.57
C SER A 36 8.59 -3.31 8.79
N VAL A 37 9.33 -3.65 7.72
CA VAL A 37 10.61 -4.37 7.82
C VAL A 37 11.65 -3.54 8.57
N GLU A 38 11.78 -2.25 8.26
CA GLU A 38 12.72 -1.36 8.94
C GLU A 38 12.41 -1.25 10.43
N ARG A 39 11.14 -1.12 10.81
CA ARG A 39 10.70 -1.12 12.22
C ARG A 39 11.12 -2.41 12.93
N THR A 40 10.92 -3.57 12.31
CA THR A 40 11.37 -4.85 12.84
C THR A 40 12.89 -4.91 12.96
N TYR A 41 13.62 -4.43 11.96
CA TYR A 41 15.08 -4.36 11.99
C TYR A 41 15.61 -3.47 13.13
N VAL A 42 15.05 -2.27 13.30
CA VAL A 42 15.43 -1.33 14.37
C VAL A 42 15.25 -1.98 15.74
N VAL A 43 14.11 -2.61 16.01
CA VAL A 43 13.84 -3.25 17.30
C VAL A 43 14.68 -4.53 17.51
N SER A 44 14.96 -5.26 16.44
CA SER A 44 15.83 -6.45 16.49
C SER A 44 17.28 -6.10 16.81
N TYR A 45 17.83 -5.03 16.22
CA TYR A 45 19.24 -4.67 16.42
C TYR A 45 19.48 -3.71 17.59
N GLY A 46 18.46 -2.97 18.04
CA GLY A 46 18.54 -2.10 19.21
C GLY A 46 19.73 -1.14 19.14
N THR A 47 20.70 -1.30 20.06
CA THR A 47 21.90 -0.46 20.15
C THR A 47 22.89 -0.64 19.00
N PHE A 48 22.86 -1.78 18.29
CA PHE A 48 23.70 -2.02 17.12
C PHE A 48 23.13 -1.40 15.83
N PHE A 49 22.01 -0.69 15.92
CA PHE A 49 21.38 -0.06 14.78
C PHE A 49 22.18 1.16 14.26
N ASN A 50 22.56 1.12 12.99
CA ASN A 50 23.25 2.23 12.34
C ASN A 50 22.29 3.08 11.50
N ARG A 51 21.86 4.22 12.06
CA ARG A 51 20.95 5.18 11.42
C ARG A 51 21.46 5.69 10.07
N LYS A 52 22.75 5.99 9.93
CA LYS A 52 23.31 6.51 8.67
C LYS A 52 23.20 5.46 7.55
N LYS A 53 23.41 4.19 7.89
CA LYS A 53 23.27 3.07 6.94
C LYS A 53 21.80 2.86 6.55
N SER A 54 20.86 2.89 7.50
CA SER A 54 19.44 2.70 7.18
C SER A 54 18.89 3.85 6.31
N VAL A 55 19.25 5.11 6.59
CA VAL A 55 18.81 6.25 5.75
C VAL A 55 19.32 6.14 4.31
N ARG A 56 20.56 5.69 4.09
CA ARG A 56 21.09 5.45 2.74
C ARG A 56 20.35 4.32 2.05
N ALA A 57 20.12 3.21 2.76
CA ALA A 57 19.36 2.08 2.23
C ALA A 57 17.93 2.47 1.88
N ALA A 58 17.25 3.25 2.73
CA ALA A 58 15.89 3.75 2.48
C ALA A 58 15.82 4.62 1.22
N LYS A 59 16.77 5.55 1.03
CA LYS A 59 16.84 6.37 -0.18
C LYS A 59 17.02 5.53 -1.44
N LEU A 60 17.93 4.56 -1.40
CA LEU A 60 18.17 3.66 -2.53
C LEU A 60 16.92 2.81 -2.81
N LEU A 61 16.31 2.25 -1.76
CA LEU A 61 15.09 1.45 -1.86
C LEU A 61 13.95 2.24 -2.50
N CYS A 62 13.68 3.47 -2.06
CA CYS A 62 12.66 4.32 -2.66
C CYS A 62 12.88 4.54 -4.15
N ILE A 63 14.12 4.84 -4.57
CA ILE A 63 14.45 5.04 -5.99
C ILE A 63 14.27 3.73 -6.77
N THR A 64 14.76 2.61 -6.24
CA THR A 64 14.63 1.31 -6.91
C THR A 64 13.17 0.88 -7.04
N LEU A 65 12.33 1.10 -6.02
CA LEU A 65 10.91 0.79 -6.08
C LEU A 65 10.18 1.65 -7.12
N LEU A 66 10.50 2.93 -7.21
CA LEU A 66 9.94 3.81 -8.24
C LEU A 66 10.27 3.32 -9.66
N ILE A 67 11.53 2.95 -9.90
CA ILE A 67 11.98 2.47 -11.21
C ILE A 67 11.34 1.12 -11.53
N VAL A 68 11.37 0.17 -10.60
CA VAL A 68 10.83 -1.19 -10.80
C VAL A 68 9.32 -1.13 -10.99
N LEU A 69 8.57 -0.53 -10.06
CA LEU A 69 7.12 -0.47 -10.16
C LEU A 69 6.66 0.39 -11.35
N GLY A 70 7.38 1.49 -11.64
CA GLY A 70 7.16 2.29 -12.84
C GLY A 70 7.32 1.43 -14.09
N GLY A 71 8.45 0.75 -14.24
CA GLY A 71 8.72 -0.13 -15.38
C GLY A 71 7.70 -1.27 -15.55
N MET A 72 7.32 -1.94 -14.45
CA MET A 72 6.33 -3.03 -14.50
C MET A 72 4.93 -2.54 -14.88
N THR A 73 4.59 -1.28 -14.57
CA THR A 73 3.26 -0.71 -14.85
C THR A 73 3.15 -0.06 -16.23
N VAL A 74 4.25 0.22 -16.95
CA VAL A 74 4.21 0.84 -18.30
C VAL A 74 3.47 -0.01 -19.33
N HIS A 75 3.46 -1.33 -19.17
CA HIS A 75 2.85 -2.22 -20.15
C HIS A 75 1.29 -2.13 -20.18
N GLU A 76 0.65 -1.79 -19.06
CA GLU A 76 -0.82 -1.63 -18.98
C GLU A 76 -1.39 -0.37 -19.68
N PRO A 77 -0.89 0.86 -19.48
CA PRO A 77 -1.43 2.07 -20.10
C PRO A 77 -1.33 2.04 -21.63
N MET A 78 -0.31 1.39 -22.21
CA MET A 78 -0.19 1.28 -23.67
C MET A 78 -1.29 0.44 -24.33
N THR A 79 -2.06 -0.34 -23.56
CA THR A 79 -3.18 -1.14 -24.06
C THR A 79 -4.54 -0.43 -23.97
N HIS A 80 -4.58 0.81 -23.47
CA HIS A 80 -5.81 1.58 -23.34
C HIS A 80 -6.21 2.25 -24.67
N TYR A 81 -7.51 2.23 -24.94
CA TYR A 81 -8.13 2.85 -26.10
C TYR A 81 -9.46 3.50 -25.70
N LEU A 82 -9.90 4.43 -26.53
CA LEU A 82 -11.12 5.19 -26.34
C LEU A 82 -12.28 4.51 -27.09
N ILE A 83 -13.37 4.22 -26.37
CA ILE A 83 -14.61 3.68 -26.93
C ILE A 83 -15.69 4.75 -26.78
N GLU A 84 -16.36 5.09 -27.88
CA GLU A 84 -17.56 5.94 -27.84
C GLU A 84 -18.78 5.08 -27.55
N ASP A 85 -19.61 5.52 -26.60
CA ASP A 85 -20.85 4.81 -26.27
C ASP A 85 -21.85 4.93 -27.43
N PRO A 86 -22.20 3.82 -28.12
CA PRO A 86 -23.09 3.86 -29.28
C PRO A 86 -24.53 4.22 -28.92
N ARG A 87 -24.94 4.15 -27.65
CA ARG A 87 -26.30 4.47 -27.21
C ARG A 87 -26.46 5.92 -26.76
N LEU A 88 -25.40 6.52 -26.22
CA LEU A 88 -25.44 7.86 -25.66
C LEU A 88 -24.67 8.90 -26.50
N GLY A 89 -23.84 8.49 -27.46
CA GLY A 89 -23.19 9.33 -28.49
C GLY A 89 -22.30 10.48 -27.99
N ARG A 90 -22.25 10.71 -26.68
CA ARG A 90 -21.61 11.85 -26.02
C ARG A 90 -20.56 11.46 -24.99
N TYR A 91 -20.50 10.19 -24.59
CA TYR A 91 -19.53 9.71 -23.60
C TYR A 91 -18.47 8.85 -24.25
N THR A 92 -17.21 9.16 -23.95
CA THR A 92 -16.04 8.37 -24.37
C THR A 92 -15.46 7.69 -23.14
N TRP A 93 -15.44 6.36 -23.17
CA TRP A 93 -14.87 5.52 -22.10
C TRP A 93 -13.42 5.19 -22.43
N CYS A 94 -12.57 5.17 -21.42
CA CYS A 94 -11.25 4.62 -21.55
C CYS A 94 -11.23 3.18 -21.06
N VAL A 95 -10.86 2.25 -21.95
CA VAL A 95 -10.96 0.82 -21.67
C VAL A 95 -9.64 0.16 -22.05
N THR A 96 -9.21 -0.84 -21.27
CA THR A 96 -8.08 -1.71 -21.58
C THR A 96 -8.45 -2.71 -22.66
N LYS A 97 -7.62 -2.85 -23.71
CA LYS A 97 -7.68 -3.99 -24.64
C LYS A 97 -6.31 -4.63 -24.74
N PHE A 98 -6.18 -5.77 -24.09
CA PHE A 98 -5.02 -6.62 -24.22
C PHE A 98 -4.89 -7.12 -25.66
N SER A 99 -3.75 -6.86 -26.28
CA SER A 99 -3.47 -7.30 -27.66
C SER A 99 -3.16 -8.79 -27.74
N SER A 100 -2.67 -9.39 -26.65
CA SER A 100 -2.33 -10.80 -26.58
C SER A 100 -2.75 -11.45 -25.25
N THR A 101 -3.06 -12.74 -25.27
CA THR A 101 -3.38 -13.51 -24.06
C THR A 101 -2.22 -13.54 -23.06
N GLN A 102 -0.97 -13.41 -23.54
CA GLN A 102 0.23 -13.31 -22.70
C GLN A 102 0.27 -11.98 -21.94
N SER A 103 -0.03 -10.87 -22.61
CA SER A 103 -0.09 -9.53 -22.03
C SER A 103 -1.10 -9.44 -20.88
N GLN A 104 -2.27 -10.08 -21.04
CA GLN A 104 -3.32 -10.17 -20.02
C GLN A 104 -2.89 -11.00 -18.81
N LYS A 105 -2.24 -12.16 -19.04
CA LYS A 105 -1.72 -13.02 -17.97
C LYS A 105 -0.66 -12.30 -17.14
N LEU A 106 0.28 -11.61 -17.79
CA LEU A 106 1.33 -10.85 -17.10
C LEU A 106 0.74 -9.72 -16.24
N ALA A 107 -0.17 -8.92 -16.78
CA ALA A 107 -0.87 -7.87 -16.05
C ALA A 107 -1.61 -8.43 -14.80
N SER A 108 -2.27 -9.59 -14.97
CA SER A 108 -2.97 -10.26 -13.88
C SER A 108 -2.02 -10.74 -12.78
N ILE A 109 -0.90 -11.38 -13.16
CA ILE A 109 0.14 -11.83 -12.22
C ILE A 109 0.75 -10.64 -11.46
N LEU A 110 1.05 -9.55 -12.15
CA LEU A 110 1.61 -8.34 -11.54
C LEU A 110 0.64 -7.68 -10.56
N SER A 111 -0.65 -7.63 -10.91
CA SER A 111 -1.70 -7.15 -10.01
C SER A 111 -1.78 -8.01 -8.73
N ILE A 112 -1.69 -9.34 -8.87
CA ILE A 112 -1.68 -10.26 -7.72
C ILE A 112 -0.44 -10.06 -6.86
N ILE A 113 0.75 -9.94 -7.45
CA ILE A 113 2.00 -9.71 -6.72
C ILE A 113 1.96 -8.38 -5.97
N ASN A 114 1.48 -7.30 -6.61
CA ASN A 114 1.37 -5.98 -5.99
C ASN A 114 0.31 -5.92 -4.88
N LEU A 115 -0.66 -6.83 -4.91
CA LEU A 115 -1.66 -6.97 -3.85
C LEU A 115 -1.15 -7.84 -2.67
N ILE A 116 -0.67 -9.05 -2.96
CA ILE A 116 -0.32 -10.06 -1.96
C ILE A 116 1.07 -9.81 -1.36
N GLY A 117 2.04 -9.35 -2.16
CA GLY A 117 3.43 -9.16 -1.73
C GLY A 117 3.56 -8.22 -0.53
N PRO A 118 3.10 -6.96 -0.62
CA PRO A 118 3.14 -6.03 0.50
C PRO A 118 2.34 -6.52 1.71
N PHE A 119 1.20 -7.18 1.48
CA PHE A 119 0.37 -7.75 2.54
C PHE A 119 1.12 -8.80 3.36
N LEU A 120 1.74 -9.78 2.69
CA LEU A 120 2.51 -10.83 3.35
C LEU A 120 3.71 -10.25 4.11
N ILE A 121 4.44 -9.30 3.51
CA ILE A 121 5.59 -8.67 4.18
C ILE A 121 5.14 -7.93 5.44
N ASN A 122 4.04 -7.17 5.40
CA ASN A 122 3.49 -6.51 6.59
C ASN A 122 3.09 -7.52 7.67
N LEU A 123 2.42 -8.60 7.29
CA LEU A 123 2.00 -9.67 8.20
C LEU A 123 3.19 -10.38 8.87
N PHE A 124 4.19 -10.79 8.08
CA PHE A 124 5.37 -11.46 8.58
C PHE A 124 6.29 -10.52 9.38
N SER A 125 6.43 -9.25 8.97
CA SER A 125 7.25 -8.28 9.72
C SER A 125 6.64 -7.98 11.08
N MET A 126 5.31 -7.82 11.15
CA MET A 126 4.59 -7.62 12.40
C MET A 126 4.66 -8.84 13.32
N SER A 127 4.45 -10.05 12.79
CA SER A 127 4.54 -11.28 13.60
C SER A 127 5.96 -11.53 14.10
N ALA A 128 6.97 -11.30 13.24
CA ALA A 128 8.38 -11.40 13.62
C ALA A 128 8.75 -10.37 14.70
N LEU A 129 8.27 -9.13 14.60
CA LEU A 129 8.48 -8.10 15.63
C LEU A 129 7.98 -8.57 17.00
N ILE A 130 6.72 -9.03 17.07
CA ILE A 130 6.11 -9.52 18.32
C ILE A 130 6.91 -10.71 18.87
N PHE A 131 7.27 -11.67 18.01
CA PHE A 131 8.01 -12.86 18.41
C PHE A 131 9.40 -12.52 18.97
N ILE A 132 10.18 -11.68 18.28
CA ILE A 132 11.54 -11.29 18.67
C ILE A 132 11.53 -10.55 20.00
N ILE A 133 10.64 -9.57 20.17
CA ILE A 133 10.52 -8.80 21.41
C ILE A 133 10.16 -9.73 22.58
N THR A 134 9.20 -10.63 22.36
CA THR A 134 8.73 -11.56 23.40
C THR A 134 9.84 -12.52 23.81
N ARG A 135 10.55 -13.10 22.83
CA ARG A 135 11.71 -13.96 23.07
C ARG A 135 12.83 -13.25 23.82
N LYS A 136 13.19 -12.03 23.42
CA LYS A 136 14.22 -11.23 24.13
C LYS A 136 13.87 -11.04 25.59
N LYS A 137 12.62 -10.67 25.91
CA LYS A 137 12.21 -10.43 27.29
C LYS A 137 12.11 -11.70 28.12
N LEU A 138 11.69 -12.82 27.53
CA LEU A 138 11.72 -14.13 28.18
C LEU A 138 13.15 -14.55 28.57
N ASN A 139 14.11 -14.37 27.66
CA ASN A 139 15.50 -14.73 27.91
C ASN A 139 16.21 -13.80 28.92
N LEU A 140 15.71 -12.57 29.11
CA LEU A 140 16.23 -11.64 30.12
C LEU A 140 15.69 -11.95 31.53
N HIS A 141 14.49 -12.52 31.65
CA HIS A 141 13.90 -12.94 32.93
C HIS A 141 14.24 -14.41 33.25
N THR A 142 15.51 -14.67 33.55
CA THR A 142 16.01 -15.99 33.95
C THR A 142 16.07 -16.06 35.49
N GLY A 143 14.94 -16.26 36.15
CA GLY A 143 14.85 -16.40 37.62
C GLY A 143 13.46 -16.79 38.11
N ASN A 144 13.30 -17.10 39.40
CA ASN A 144 12.11 -17.69 40.06
C ASN A 144 10.77 -16.93 39.88
N SER A 145 10.77 -15.75 39.26
CA SER A 145 9.58 -14.95 38.99
C SER A 145 9.39 -14.75 37.48
N ARG A 146 9.34 -15.85 36.71
CA ARG A 146 9.06 -15.79 35.26
C ARG A 146 7.63 -15.27 35.05
N PRO A 147 7.43 -14.08 34.46
CA PRO A 147 6.10 -13.65 34.11
C PRO A 147 5.53 -14.56 33.01
N SER A 148 4.22 -14.79 33.04
CA SER A 148 3.54 -15.57 32.01
C SER A 148 3.76 -14.96 30.62
N PHE A 149 3.86 -15.82 29.60
CA PHE A 149 4.00 -15.40 28.20
C PHE A 149 2.95 -14.36 27.79
N ILE A 150 1.70 -14.54 28.25
CA ILE A 150 0.58 -13.64 27.95
C ILE A 150 0.76 -12.27 28.61
N SER A 151 1.25 -12.20 29.85
CA SER A 151 1.45 -10.90 30.52
C SER A 151 2.60 -10.12 29.89
N ILE A 152 3.66 -10.81 29.45
CA ILE A 152 4.74 -10.21 28.65
C ILE A 152 4.19 -9.69 27.33
N LEU A 153 3.41 -10.49 26.60
CA LEU A 153 2.81 -10.09 25.32
C LEU A 153 1.96 -8.83 25.46
N TYR A 154 1.07 -8.78 26.46
CA TYR A 154 0.21 -7.62 26.69
C TYR A 154 1.02 -6.35 26.96
N GLN A 155 2.06 -6.45 27.79
CA GLN A 155 2.94 -5.32 28.08
C GLN A 155 3.70 -4.85 26.82
N GLN A 156 4.12 -5.78 25.96
CA GLN A 156 4.81 -5.44 24.71
C GLN A 156 3.89 -4.84 23.66
N MET A 157 2.67 -5.33 23.56
CA MET A 157 1.66 -4.73 22.69
C MET A 157 1.39 -3.28 23.08
N ASN A 158 1.33 -2.95 24.37
CA ASN A 158 1.13 -1.57 24.80
C ASN A 158 2.37 -0.68 24.53
N HIS A 159 3.59 -1.21 24.76
CA HIS A 159 4.83 -0.46 24.52
C HIS A 159 5.09 -0.19 23.04
N TYR A 160 4.83 -1.16 22.17
CA TYR A 160 5.04 -1.05 20.72
C TYR A 160 3.73 -0.82 19.94
N LYS A 161 2.64 -0.41 20.60
CA LYS A 161 1.32 -0.27 19.98
C LYS A 161 1.36 0.55 18.71
N HIS A 162 2.10 1.65 18.71
CA HIS A 162 2.20 2.57 17.58
C HIS A 162 2.91 1.93 16.36
N PHE A 163 3.83 1.00 16.59
CA PHE A 163 4.51 0.25 15.53
C PHE A 163 3.63 -0.86 14.94
N ILE A 164 2.71 -1.40 15.73
CA ILE A 164 1.82 -2.53 15.39
C ILE A 164 0.51 -2.06 14.76
N ILE A 165 -0.06 -0.95 15.24
CA ILE A 165 -1.35 -0.40 14.79
C ILE A 165 -1.31 -0.09 13.28
N SER A 166 -0.24 0.53 12.81
CA SER A 166 -0.13 0.95 11.40
C SER A 166 -0.14 -0.24 10.42
N PRO A 167 0.71 -1.29 10.59
CA PRO A 167 0.63 -2.51 9.79
C PRO A 167 -0.70 -3.26 9.94
N ALA A 168 -1.26 -3.30 11.15
CA ALA A 168 -2.53 -3.97 11.41
C ALA A 168 -3.71 -3.30 10.67
N ILE A 169 -3.77 -1.97 10.69
CA ILE A 169 -4.78 -1.21 9.94
C ILE A 169 -4.63 -1.48 8.43
N LEU A 170 -3.41 -1.50 7.90
CA LEU A 170 -3.19 -1.79 6.48
C LEU A 170 -3.58 -3.20 6.08
N ILE A 171 -3.30 -4.20 6.91
CA ILE A 171 -3.79 -5.57 6.74
C ILE A 171 -5.32 -5.56 6.70
N PHE A 172 -5.95 -4.88 7.67
CA PHE A 172 -7.41 -4.76 7.73
C PHE A 172 -8.02 -4.09 6.49
N LEU A 173 -7.43 -3.02 5.97
CA LEU A 173 -7.91 -2.34 4.76
C LEU A 173 -7.64 -3.14 3.48
N ALA A 174 -6.59 -3.96 3.43
CA ALA A 174 -6.26 -4.78 2.27
C ALA A 174 -7.11 -6.07 2.18
N LEU A 175 -7.61 -6.58 3.32
CA LEU A 175 -8.42 -7.80 3.39
C LEU A 175 -9.69 -7.75 2.53
N PRO A 176 -10.53 -6.69 2.57
CA PRO A 176 -11.70 -6.58 1.71
C PRO A 176 -11.36 -6.71 0.22
N ARG A 177 -10.25 -6.09 -0.21
CA ARG A 177 -9.80 -6.16 -1.61
C ARG A 177 -9.34 -7.56 -1.99
N LEU A 178 -8.61 -8.26 -1.11
CA LEU A 178 -8.22 -9.66 -1.31
C LEU A 178 -9.46 -10.57 -1.43
N ILE A 179 -10.43 -10.41 -0.53
CA ILE A 179 -11.66 -11.18 -0.52
C ILE A 179 -12.47 -10.92 -1.79
N ILE A 180 -12.62 -9.66 -2.21
CA ILE A 180 -13.34 -9.29 -3.44
C ILE A 180 -12.61 -9.83 -4.68
N SER A 181 -11.29 -9.67 -4.75
CA SER A 181 -10.50 -10.13 -5.89
C SER A 181 -10.59 -11.64 -6.07
N LEU A 182 -10.49 -12.42 -4.99
CA LEU A 182 -10.60 -13.88 -5.03
C LEU A 182 -12.06 -14.34 -5.18
N GLY A 183 -12.98 -13.68 -4.49
CA GLY A 183 -14.42 -13.99 -4.50
C GLY A 183 -15.10 -13.67 -5.83
N SER A 184 -14.61 -12.69 -6.59
CA SER A 184 -15.14 -12.33 -7.92
C SER A 184 -15.01 -13.47 -8.97
N LEU A 185 -14.14 -14.46 -8.71
CA LEU A 185 -14.07 -15.69 -9.50
C LEU A 185 -15.32 -16.57 -9.33
N CYS A 186 -16.01 -16.41 -8.20
CA CYS A 186 -17.14 -17.24 -7.78
C CYS A 186 -18.52 -16.55 -7.90
N ILE A 187 -18.57 -15.29 -8.37
CA ILE A 187 -19.82 -14.50 -8.45
C ILE A 187 -20.40 -14.50 -9.88
N ASP A 188 -21.72 -14.66 -9.96
CA ASP A 188 -22.50 -14.62 -11.19
C ASP A 188 -22.38 -13.29 -11.96
N THR A 189 -22.60 -13.36 -13.27
CA THR A 189 -22.26 -12.31 -14.25
C THR A 189 -22.95 -10.95 -14.03
N SER A 190 -24.10 -10.90 -13.36
CA SER A 190 -24.90 -9.68 -13.18
C SER A 190 -24.31 -8.67 -12.18
N TRP A 191 -23.67 -9.14 -11.11
CA TRP A 191 -23.11 -8.27 -10.06
C TRP A 191 -21.61 -8.00 -10.22
N ARG A 192 -20.96 -8.73 -11.13
CA ARG A 192 -19.51 -8.69 -11.35
C ARG A 192 -18.99 -7.26 -11.50
N ASN A 193 -19.63 -6.44 -12.34
CA ASN A 193 -19.17 -5.07 -12.62
C ASN A 193 -19.22 -4.15 -11.38
N TYR A 194 -20.29 -4.24 -10.58
CA TYR A 194 -20.43 -3.45 -9.35
C TYR A 194 -19.42 -3.87 -8.27
N VAL A 195 -19.16 -5.18 -8.15
CA VAL A 195 -18.17 -5.74 -7.24
C VAL A 195 -16.73 -5.33 -7.64
N PHE A 196 -16.42 -5.33 -8.94
CA PHE A 196 -15.13 -4.83 -9.43
C PHE A 196 -14.95 -3.34 -9.18
N LEU A 197 -15.99 -2.52 -9.44
CA LEU A 197 -15.94 -1.08 -9.25
C LEU A 197 -15.79 -0.71 -7.76
N THR A 198 -16.49 -1.41 -6.87
CA THR A 198 -16.35 -1.20 -5.42
C THR A 198 -14.97 -1.64 -4.92
N GLY A 199 -14.47 -2.78 -5.37
CA GLY A 199 -13.10 -3.23 -5.08
C GLY A 199 -12.03 -2.23 -5.55
N TYR A 200 -12.24 -1.60 -6.71
CA TYR A 200 -11.40 -0.54 -7.24
C TYR A 200 -11.36 0.67 -6.29
N PHE A 201 -12.50 1.22 -5.87
CA PHE A 201 -12.52 2.35 -4.93
C PHE A 201 -11.92 2.02 -3.56
N ILE A 202 -12.20 0.83 -3.03
CA ILE A 202 -11.61 0.35 -1.76
C ILE A 202 -10.07 0.32 -1.84
N SER A 203 -9.51 0.05 -3.01
CA SER A 203 -8.06 0.00 -3.24
C SER A 203 -7.35 1.32 -2.97
N PHE A 204 -8.04 2.45 -3.09
CA PHE A 204 -7.47 3.78 -2.83
C PHE A 204 -7.55 4.19 -1.37
N VAL A 205 -8.37 3.51 -0.55
CA VAL A 205 -8.55 3.87 0.86
C VAL A 205 -7.24 3.81 1.65
N PRO A 206 -6.38 2.77 1.54
CA PRO A 206 -5.09 2.77 2.22
C PRO A 206 -4.20 3.97 1.86
N PHE A 207 -4.18 4.33 0.58
CA PHE A 207 -3.39 5.45 0.07
C PHE A 207 -3.89 6.79 0.63
N MET A 208 -5.20 7.03 0.57
CA MET A 208 -5.81 8.26 1.13
C MET A 208 -5.72 8.31 2.67
N ALA A 209 -5.71 7.15 3.32
CA ALA A 209 -5.64 7.04 4.77
C ALA A 209 -4.21 7.15 5.34
N THR A 210 -3.17 7.33 4.52
CA THR A 210 -1.76 7.37 4.96
C THR A 210 -1.53 8.32 6.13
N LEU A 211 -2.13 9.51 6.11
CA LEU A 211 -2.03 10.49 7.20
C LEU A 211 -2.62 9.93 8.51
N PHE A 212 -3.79 9.31 8.44
CA PHE A 212 -4.45 8.72 9.61
C PHE A 212 -3.74 7.47 10.13
N ILE A 213 -3.11 6.70 9.24
CA ILE A 213 -2.45 5.42 9.57
C ILE A 213 -1.06 5.66 10.16
N PHE A 214 -0.29 6.60 9.62
CA PHE A 214 1.12 6.78 9.96
C PHE A 214 1.42 8.03 10.77
N ILE A 215 0.72 9.14 10.52
CA ILE A 215 1.05 10.45 11.11
C ILE A 215 0.34 10.61 12.46
N ILE A 216 -0.99 10.45 12.48
CA ILE A 216 -1.79 10.66 13.71
C ILE A 216 -1.37 9.74 14.87
N PRO A 217 -1.12 8.44 14.68
CA PRO A 217 -0.80 7.55 15.80
C PRO A 217 0.58 7.80 16.37
N ALA A 218 1.46 8.54 15.69
CA ALA A 218 2.83 8.72 16.10
C ALA A 218 3.03 10.10 16.75
N PRO A 219 3.39 10.17 18.05
CA PRO A 219 3.36 11.41 18.83
C PRO A 219 4.23 12.50 18.22
N ILE A 220 5.45 12.15 17.81
CA ILE A 220 6.39 13.10 17.19
C ILE A 220 5.80 13.73 15.91
N TYR A 221 5.18 12.92 15.04
CA TYR A 221 4.62 13.42 13.79
C TYR A 221 3.32 14.21 14.02
N ARG A 222 2.53 13.82 15.02
CA ARG A 222 1.34 14.56 15.44
C ARG A 222 1.69 15.94 15.97
N ASP A 223 2.71 16.04 16.83
CA ASP A 223 3.13 17.32 17.41
C ASP A 223 3.62 18.28 16.31
N GLU A 224 4.40 17.78 15.35
CA GLU A 224 4.86 18.56 14.21
C GLU A 224 3.70 19.01 13.29
N LEU A 225 2.69 18.15 13.10
CA LEU A 225 1.47 18.49 12.37
C LEU A 225 0.68 19.60 13.07
N GLU A 226 0.52 19.52 14.39
CA GLU A 226 -0.15 20.56 15.18
C GLU A 226 0.59 21.90 15.10
N LEU A 227 1.93 21.89 15.15
CA LEU A 227 2.75 23.09 14.97
C LEU A 227 2.58 23.70 13.58
N SER A 228 2.58 22.87 12.54
CA SER A 228 2.38 23.31 11.16
C SER A 228 0.99 23.92 10.95
N LEU A 229 -0.05 23.32 11.51
CA LEU A 229 -1.42 23.84 11.46
C LEU A 229 -1.56 25.18 12.20
N LYS A 230 -0.94 25.31 13.38
CA LYS A 230 -0.91 26.58 14.13
C LYS A 230 -0.23 27.69 13.33
N ARG A 231 0.85 27.36 12.61
CA ARG A 231 1.56 28.31 11.75
C ARG A 231 0.68 28.76 10.58
N ILE A 232 0.01 27.84 9.89
CA ILE A 232 -0.91 28.16 8.78
C ILE A 232 -2.08 29.03 9.26
N ARG A 233 -2.68 28.70 10.41
CA ARG A 233 -3.74 29.51 11.03
C ARG A 233 -3.29 30.94 11.38
N LYS A 234 -1.98 31.19 11.53
CA LYS A 234 -1.45 32.54 11.77
C LYS A 234 -1.33 33.39 10.49
N TYR A 235 -1.35 32.75 9.31
CA TYR A 235 -1.25 33.40 8.00
C TYR A 235 -2.61 33.53 7.28
N ILE A 236 -3.67 32.93 7.83
CA ILE A 236 -5.07 33.06 7.40
C ILE A 236 -5.75 34.03 8.35
#